data_AF-A0A3P6M901-F1
#
_entry.id   AF-A0A3P6M901-F1
#
_cell.length_a   1.000
_cell.length_b   1.000
_cell.length_c   1.000
_cell.angle_alpha   90.00
_cell.angle_beta   90.00
_cell.angle_gamma   90.00
#
_symmetry.space_group_name_H-M   'P 1'
#
loop_
_entity.id
_entity.type
_entity.pdbx_description
1 polymer ?
#
loop_
_entity_poly.entity_id
_entity_poly.type
_entity_poly.pdbx_seq_one_letter_code
_entity_poly.pdbx_strand_id
1 'polypeptide(L)'
;MKTHYAINLKIVRLADAADAVKRIQTEAAAGRKTGGSVDLLWVNGENFRTLKEANLLQTGWAETLPNWRYVDTQLPVREDFSVPTQGAESP
;
A
#
# COMPACT_ATOMS: atom_id res chain seq x y z
N MET A 1 -0.24 -0.42 -20.44
CA MET A 1 0.93 -0.34 -19.53
C MET A 1 2.22 -0.84 -20.16
N LYS A 2 2.33 -2.08 -20.66
CA LYS A 2 3.55 -2.56 -21.34
C LYS A 2 3.98 -1.68 -22.52
N THR A 3 3.04 -1.26 -23.36
CA THR A 3 3.29 -0.47 -24.57
C THR A 3 3.70 0.99 -24.32
N HIS A 4 3.43 1.55 -23.14
CA HIS A 4 3.74 2.95 -22.82
C HIS A 4 4.78 3.12 -21.70
N TYR A 5 4.90 2.12 -20.81
CA TYR A 5 5.71 2.21 -19.59
C TYR A 5 6.55 0.96 -19.33
N ALA A 6 6.57 -0.04 -20.22
CA ALA A 6 7.28 -1.31 -20.04
C ALA A 6 6.92 -2.08 -18.74
N ILE A 7 5.79 -1.75 -18.09
CA ILE A 7 5.31 -2.41 -16.87
C ILE A 7 4.38 -3.58 -17.21
N ASN A 8 4.61 -4.72 -16.57
CA ASN A 8 3.70 -5.87 -16.61
C ASN A 8 2.71 -5.79 -15.44
N LEU A 9 1.52 -5.26 -15.67
CA LEU A 9 0.48 -5.15 -14.66
C LEU A 9 -0.35 -6.44 -14.59
N LYS A 10 -0.29 -7.15 -13.46
CA LYS A 10 -1.14 -8.31 -13.17
C LYS A 10 -2.17 -7.93 -12.12
N ILE A 11 -3.39 -7.65 -12.55
CA ILE A 11 -4.51 -7.36 -11.63
C ILE A 11 -5.05 -8.68 -11.10
N VAL A 12 -5.02 -8.86 -9.79
CA VAL A 12 -5.64 -10.00 -9.09
C VAL A 12 -6.89 -9.49 -8.40
N ARG A 13 -8.05 -10.02 -8.78
CA ARG A 13 -9.31 -9.70 -8.08
C ARG A 13 -9.32 -10.44 -6.75
N LEU A 14 -9.57 -9.70 -5.68
CA LEU A 14 -9.73 -10.21 -4.34
C LEU A 14 -11.21 -10.12 -3.97
N ALA A 15 -11.70 -11.08 -3.18
CA ALA A 15 -13.02 -10.97 -2.59
C ALA A 15 -13.02 -9.91 -1.47
N ASP A 16 -11.92 -9.85 -0.71
CA ASP A 16 -11.69 -8.90 0.39
C ASP A 16 -10.19 -8.52 0.46
N ALA A 17 -9.89 -7.28 0.85
CA ALA A 17 -8.53 -6.83 1.15
C ALA A 17 -7.90 -7.63 2.31
N ALA A 18 -8.71 -8.11 3.26
CA ALA A 18 -8.26 -8.93 4.38
C ALA A 18 -7.53 -10.22 3.93
N ASP A 19 -7.93 -10.80 2.80
CA ASP A 19 -7.28 -12.00 2.26
C ASP A 19 -5.86 -11.70 1.75
N ALA A 20 -5.65 -10.52 1.15
CA ALA A 20 -4.31 -10.07 0.77
C ALA A 20 -3.46 -9.75 1.99
N VAL A 21 -4.01 -9.10 3.02
CA VAL A 21 -3.28 -8.83 4.28
C VAL A 21 -2.78 -10.12 4.92
N LYS A 22 -3.64 -11.14 5.06
CA LYS A 22 -3.26 -12.45 5.60
C LYS A 22 -2.14 -13.10 4.79
N ARG A 23 -2.20 -13.00 3.46
CA ARG A 23 -1.17 -13.53 2.57
C ARG A 23 0.17 -12.82 2.77
N ILE A 24 0.18 -11.48 2.82
CA ILE A 24 1.38 -10.68 3.05
C ILE A 24 2.00 -11.03 4.41
N GLN A 25 1.18 -11.12 5.47
CA GLN A 25 1.64 -11.52 6.80
C GLN A 25 2.25 -12.93 6.80
N THR A 26 1.63 -13.88 6.10
CA THR A 26 2.14 -15.25 5.98
C THR A 26 3.48 -15.30 5.25
N GLU A 27 3.60 -14.56 4.14
CA GLU A 27 4.85 -14.46 3.37
C GLU A 27 5.97 -13.81 4.20
N ALA A 28 5.67 -12.74 4.93
CA ALA A 28 6.60 -12.07 5.82
C ALA A 28 7.04 -12.96 7.00
N ALA A 29 6.10 -13.69 7.61
CA ALA A 29 6.38 -14.66 8.68
C ALA A 29 7.27 -15.82 8.20
N ALA A 30 7.14 -16.22 6.93
CA ALA A 30 8.03 -17.17 6.28
C ALA A 30 9.41 -16.58 5.90
N GLY A 31 9.71 -15.34 6.30
CA GLY A 31 10.97 -14.65 6.02
C GLY A 31 11.07 -14.04 4.63
N ARG A 32 10.00 -14.07 3.82
CA ARG A 32 10.00 -13.54 2.46
C ARG A 32 9.75 -12.03 2.48
N LYS A 33 10.84 -11.26 2.56
CA LYS A 33 10.82 -9.79 2.53
C LYS A 33 10.92 -9.18 1.12
N THR A 34 11.28 -9.99 0.12
CA THR A 34 11.37 -9.60 -1.30
C THR A 34 10.77 -10.69 -2.17
N GLY A 35 10.27 -10.33 -3.35
CA GLY A 35 9.57 -11.29 -4.23
C GLY A 35 8.27 -11.83 -3.62
N GLY A 36 7.62 -11.01 -2.79
CA GLY A 36 6.27 -11.27 -2.30
C GLY A 36 5.26 -11.32 -3.44
N SER A 37 4.03 -11.69 -3.11
CA SER A 37 2.98 -11.87 -4.09
C SER A 37 2.24 -10.59 -4.49
N VAL A 38 2.39 -9.52 -3.70
CA VAL A 38 1.64 -8.27 -3.83
C VAL A 38 2.63 -7.11 -3.75
N ASP A 39 2.69 -6.31 -4.81
CA ASP A 39 3.47 -5.06 -4.84
C ASP A 39 2.61 -3.83 -4.50
N LEU A 40 1.32 -3.86 -4.88
CA LEU A 40 0.36 -2.77 -4.66
C LEU A 40 -0.99 -3.36 -4.23
N LEU A 41 -1.60 -2.78 -3.21
CA LEU A 41 -2.90 -3.20 -2.68
C LEU A 41 -3.78 -1.98 -2.47
N TRP A 42 -5.01 -2.04 -2.99
CA TRP A 42 -6.07 -1.12 -2.57
C TRP A 42 -6.61 -1.60 -1.24
N VAL A 43 -6.44 -0.81 -0.18
CA VAL A 43 -6.82 -1.16 1.19
C VAL A 43 -7.87 -0.19 1.72
N ASN A 44 -8.51 -0.57 2.82
CA ASN A 44 -9.24 0.36 3.68
C ASN A 44 -8.39 0.69 4.92
N GLY A 45 -8.81 1.68 5.71
CA GLY A 45 -8.04 2.14 6.88
C GLY A 45 -7.77 1.08 7.96
N GLU A 46 -8.68 0.12 8.17
CA GLU A 46 -8.48 -0.97 9.12
C GLU A 46 -7.32 -1.91 8.68
N ASN A 47 -7.30 -2.28 7.40
CA ASN A 47 -6.24 -3.10 6.83
C ASN A 47 -4.92 -2.34 6.72
N PHE A 48 -4.97 -1.04 6.40
CA PHE A 48 -3.80 -0.15 6.43
C PHE A 48 -3.15 -0.16 7.82
N ARG A 49 -3.94 0.10 8.87
CA ARG A 49 -3.47 0.06 10.26
C ARG A 49 -2.82 -1.28 10.60
N THR A 50 -3.46 -2.38 10.23
CA THR A 50 -2.94 -3.74 10.50
C THR A 50 -1.59 -3.98 9.83
N LEU A 51 -1.44 -3.60 8.55
CA LEU A 51 -0.18 -3.72 7.82
C LEU A 51 0.91 -2.79 8.40
N LYS A 52 0.51 -1.60 8.85
CA LYS A 52 1.41 -0.62 9.45
C LYS A 52 1.96 -1.08 10.79
N GLU A 53 1.11 -1.54 11.70
CA GLU A 53 1.51 -2.09 13.01
C GLU A 53 2.46 -3.29 12.85
N ALA A 54 2.30 -4.07 11.78
CA ALA A 54 3.17 -5.19 11.45
C ALA A 54 4.49 -4.79 10.74
N ASN A 55 4.73 -3.50 10.47
CA ASN A 55 5.86 -2.98 9.69
C ASN A 55 5.97 -3.61 8.28
N LEU A 56 4.82 -3.83 7.62
CA LEU A 56 4.73 -4.45 6.30
C LEU A 56 4.49 -3.45 5.17
N LEU A 57 4.48 -2.14 5.47
CA LEU A 57 4.31 -1.08 4.50
C LEU A 57 5.63 -0.35 4.24
N GLN A 58 5.88 -0.04 2.97
CA GLN A 58 6.91 0.93 2.60
C GLN A 58 6.39 2.34 2.90
N THR A 59 7.19 3.15 3.59
CA THR A 59 6.84 4.53 3.97
C THR A 59 7.57 5.56 3.10
N GLY A 60 7.11 6.81 3.14
CA GLY A 60 7.79 7.95 2.52
C GLY A 60 7.76 8.00 0.99
N TRP A 61 7.05 7.10 0.30
CA TRP A 61 7.01 7.09 -1.16
C TRP A 61 5.89 8.00 -1.71
N ALA A 62 4.75 8.09 -1.03
CA ALA A 62 3.57 8.79 -1.56
C ALA A 62 3.85 10.28 -1.82
N GLU A 63 4.53 10.95 -0.88
CA GLU A 63 4.85 12.39 -1.02
C GLU A 63 5.95 12.67 -2.06
N THR A 64 6.68 11.64 -2.50
CA THR A 64 7.72 11.78 -3.55
C THR A 64 7.16 11.72 -4.97
N LEU A 65 5.90 11.31 -5.11
CA LEU A 65 5.28 11.22 -6.43
C LEU A 65 5.09 12.62 -7.03
N PRO A 66 5.35 12.81 -8.34
CA PRO A 66 5.17 14.11 -9.00
C PRO A 66 3.75 14.67 -8.87
N ASN A 67 2.75 13.79 -8.71
CA ASN A 67 1.35 14.16 -8.57
C ASN A 67 0.93 14.51 -7.14
N TRP A 68 1.83 14.34 -6.14
CA TRP A 68 1.57 14.81 -4.77
C TRP A 68 1.23 16.31 -4.71
N ARG A 69 1.75 17.10 -5.68
CA ARG A 69 1.39 18.51 -5.87
C ARG A 69 -0.10 18.80 -6.05
N TYR A 70 -0.90 17.80 -6.39
CA TYR A 70 -2.35 17.91 -6.58
C TYR A 70 -3.16 17.47 -5.36
N VAL A 71 -2.51 16.96 -4.32
CA VAL A 71 -3.16 16.56 -3.07
C VAL A 71 -3.46 17.80 -2.25
N ASP A 72 -4.71 17.95 -1.82
CA ASP A 72 -5.10 19.02 -0.91
C ASP A 72 -4.67 18.67 0.52
N THR A 73 -3.55 19.26 0.95
CA THR A 73 -2.99 19.03 2.29
C THR A 73 -3.73 19.78 3.40
N GLN A 74 -4.78 20.55 3.09
CA GLN A 74 -5.68 21.12 4.10
C GLN A 74 -6.68 20.06 4.62
N LEU A 75 -6.91 18.99 3.85
CA LEU A 75 -7.67 17.82 4.27
C LEU A 75 -6.77 16.85 5.07
N PRO A 76 -7.33 15.94 5.88
CA PRO A 76 -6.57 15.01 6.71
C PRO A 76 -5.94 13.84 5.91
N VAL A 77 -5.29 14.14 4.79
CA VAL A 77 -4.67 13.15 3.87
C VAL A 77 -3.42 12.46 4.44
N ARG A 78 -2.90 12.95 5.56
CA ARG A 78 -1.73 12.39 6.27
C ARG A 78 -2.13 11.49 7.45
N GLU A 79 -3.41 11.20 7.60
CA GLU A 79 -3.95 10.34 8.64
C GLU A 79 -5.02 9.43 8.04
N ASP A 80 -4.93 8.12 8.31
CA ASP A 80 -5.99 7.17 8.01
C ASP A 80 -6.28 6.35 9.27
N PHE A 81 -7.56 6.22 9.62
CA PHE A 81 -8.03 5.50 10.80
C PHE A 81 -7.33 5.92 12.11
N SER A 82 -7.09 7.23 12.26
CA SER A 82 -6.33 7.83 13.36
C SER A 82 -4.86 7.39 13.47
N VAL A 83 -4.32 6.84 12.38
CA VAL A 83 -2.92 6.46 12.25
C VAL A 83 -2.24 7.40 11.25
N PRO A 84 -1.12 8.05 11.60
CA PRO A 84 -0.35 8.85 10.65
C PRO A 84 0.07 8.00 9.45
N THR A 85 -0.20 8.42 8.22
CA THR A 85 0.12 7.61 7.02
C THR A 85 1.63 7.48 6.83
N GLN A 86 2.39 8.53 7.17
CA GLN A 86 3.85 8.63 6.96
C GLN A 86 4.25 8.35 5.51
N GLY A 87 3.39 8.75 4.55
CA GLY A 87 3.62 8.53 3.13
C GLY A 87 3.63 7.06 2.70
N ALA A 88 2.99 6.17 3.48
CA ALA A 88 2.85 4.75 3.15
C ALA A 88 1.68 4.44 2.20
N GLU A 89 0.84 5.44 1.93
CA GLU A 89 -0.36 5.33 1.10
C GLU A 89 -0.51 6.61 0.26
N SER A 90 -0.93 6.44 -0.99
CA SER A 90 -1.37 7.54 -1.84
C SER A 90 -2.89 7.69 -1.72
N PRO A 91 -3.41 8.89 -1.39
CA PRO A 91 -4.84 9.17 -1.41
C PRO A 91 -5.41 9.18 -2.84
#